data_AF-A0A2G2VFV4-F1
#
_entry.id   AF-A0A2G2VFV4-F1
#
_cell.length_a   1.000
_cell.length_b   1.000
_cell.length_c   1.000
_cell.angle_alpha   90.00
_cell.angle_beta   90.00
_cell.angle_gamma   90.00
#
_symmetry.space_group_name_H-M   'P 1'
#
loop_
_entity.id
_entity.type
_entity.pdbx_description
1 polymer ?
#
loop_
_entity_poly.entity_id
_entity_poly.type
_entity_poly.pdbx_seq_one_letter_code
_entity_poly.pdbx_strand_id
1 'polypeptide(L)'
;MNIFENPRIFNHHFPMADSFNSIFAHVVPAPEDPILWVTVTYNKNTSLLKVNLGVGAYRTKEEKPFVLNVVRRAKQMFVHNTSQVKEYLAITGLVDFNKLSAKLIFSADSRAIQEIGNVASKVESQLKLVTRILYSNPPIHGASIVATILKDRQMYDEWTVELKAMTDRIISTRQKLFDAMQARGTPGDWSHNIKQIGMFIFTGSNAEQVFLMTREYHTYMTSDGRISMTGLSSRTVPHLVDVMHDVVTKRI
;
A
#
# COMPACT_ATOMS: atom_id res chain seq x y z
N MET A 1 25.68 -15.20 4.68
CA MET A 1 24.97 -16.49 4.83
C MET A 1 23.51 -16.22 4.48
N ASN A 2 23.04 -16.80 3.37
CA ASN A 2 21.78 -16.45 2.73
C ASN A 2 20.61 -17.07 3.51
N ILE A 3 19.74 -16.24 4.09
CA ILE A 3 18.56 -16.65 4.88
C ILE A 3 17.44 -17.29 4.04
N PHE A 4 17.64 -17.42 2.72
CA PHE A 4 16.72 -18.10 1.80
C PHE A 4 16.91 -19.64 1.76
N GLU A 5 17.89 -20.21 2.46
CA GLU A 5 18.22 -21.65 2.40
C GLU A 5 17.84 -22.46 3.65
N ASN A 6 16.82 -22.07 4.43
CA ASN A 6 16.29 -22.96 5.47
C ASN A 6 14.95 -23.60 5.04
N PRO A 7 14.96 -24.77 4.37
CA PRO A 7 13.75 -25.43 3.88
C PRO A 7 12.89 -26.07 4.98
N ARG A 8 13.25 -25.98 6.27
CA ARG A 8 12.58 -26.71 7.36
C ARG A 8 11.45 -25.96 8.07
N ILE A 9 11.09 -24.74 7.64
CA ILE A 9 10.00 -23.95 8.26
C ILE A 9 8.74 -23.88 7.34
N PHE A 10 8.79 -24.47 6.14
CA PHE A 10 7.79 -24.30 5.08
C PHE A 10 6.91 -25.53 4.82
N ASN A 11 6.33 -26.14 5.85
CA ASN A 11 5.36 -27.22 5.63
C ASN A 11 4.15 -27.11 6.57
N HIS A 12 3.11 -26.42 6.11
CA HIS A 12 1.77 -26.56 6.67
C HIS A 12 0.80 -26.94 5.55
N HIS A 13 0.28 -28.17 5.66
CA HIS A 13 -0.70 -28.78 4.77
C HIS A 13 -2.06 -28.07 4.93
N PHE A 14 -2.62 -27.57 3.82
CA PHE A 14 -4.04 -27.27 3.74
C PHE A 14 -4.83 -28.60 3.61
N PRO A 15 -6.05 -28.70 4.15
CA PRO A 15 -6.88 -29.88 3.97
C PRO A 15 -7.31 -29.96 2.50
N MET A 16 -6.81 -30.99 1.81
CA MET A 16 -7.19 -31.35 0.45
C MET A 16 -8.67 -31.73 0.43
N ALA A 17 -9.46 -31.08 -0.42
CA ALA A 17 -10.67 -31.71 -0.93
C ALA A 17 -10.22 -32.91 -1.79
N ASP A 18 -10.81 -34.08 -1.53
CA ASP A 18 -10.53 -35.34 -2.23
C ASP A 18 -10.54 -35.14 -3.75
N SER A 19 -9.35 -35.12 -4.36
CA SER A 19 -9.16 -34.88 -5.80
C SER A 19 -8.31 -35.95 -6.47
N PHE A 20 -8.43 -37.20 -6.01
CA PHE A 20 -7.68 -38.34 -6.53
C PHE A 20 -7.92 -38.67 -8.02
N ASN A 21 -8.83 -37.98 -8.72
CA ASN A 21 -9.15 -38.19 -10.14
C ASN A 21 -8.96 -36.97 -11.05
N SER A 22 -8.29 -35.90 -10.59
CA SER A 22 -8.01 -34.76 -11.47
C SER A 22 -6.78 -35.02 -12.34
N ILE A 23 -6.88 -34.80 -13.66
CA ILE A 23 -5.71 -34.76 -14.55
C ILE A 23 -4.70 -33.67 -14.12
N PHE A 24 -5.12 -32.70 -13.30
CA PHE A 24 -4.28 -31.64 -12.74
C PHE A 24 -3.77 -31.96 -11.33
N ALA A 25 -3.96 -33.17 -10.80
CA ALA A 25 -3.51 -33.54 -9.47
C ALA A 25 -1.98 -33.42 -9.27
N HIS A 26 -1.22 -33.40 -10.36
CA HIS A 26 0.24 -33.22 -10.37
C HIS A 26 0.68 -31.74 -10.42
N VAL A 27 -0.26 -30.80 -10.57
CA VAL A 27 0.07 -29.37 -10.59
C VAL A 27 0.37 -28.91 -9.17
N VAL A 28 1.63 -28.56 -8.93
CA VAL A 28 2.07 -28.01 -7.65
C VAL A 28 1.52 -26.59 -7.50
N PRO A 29 0.87 -26.24 -6.37
CA PRO A 29 0.47 -24.88 -6.10
C PRO A 29 1.67 -23.92 -6.16
N ALA A 30 1.47 -22.74 -6.73
CA ALA A 30 2.49 -21.70 -6.68
C ALA A 30 2.81 -21.35 -5.21
N PRO A 31 4.08 -21.02 -4.89
CA PRO A 31 4.44 -20.60 -3.54
C PRO A 31 3.62 -19.37 -3.11
N GLU A 32 3.31 -19.27 -1.81
CA GLU A 32 2.65 -18.08 -1.26
C GLU A 32 3.51 -16.83 -1.53
N ASP A 33 2.89 -15.73 -1.95
CA ASP A 33 3.59 -14.47 -2.20
C ASP A 33 4.11 -13.88 -0.86
N PRO A 34 5.43 -13.70 -0.71
CA PRO A 34 6.02 -13.13 0.50
C PRO A 34 5.43 -11.78 0.90
N ILE A 35 4.95 -10.97 -0.06
CA ILE A 35 4.33 -9.67 0.24
C ILE A 35 2.95 -9.81 0.91
N LEU A 36 2.24 -10.92 0.63
CA LEU A 36 0.92 -11.20 1.17
C LEU A 36 0.98 -11.94 2.51
N TRP A 37 2.13 -12.50 2.86
CA TRP A 37 2.31 -13.32 4.07
C TRP A 37 1.82 -12.64 5.34
N VAL A 38 2.16 -11.36 5.55
CA VAL A 38 1.72 -10.60 6.74
C VAL A 38 0.20 -10.61 6.88
N THR A 39 -0.52 -10.44 5.77
CA THR A 39 -1.99 -10.44 5.75
C THR A 39 -2.55 -11.85 5.91
N VAL A 40 -1.94 -12.86 5.27
CA VAL A 40 -2.35 -14.26 5.39
C VAL A 40 -2.23 -14.73 6.84
N THR A 41 -1.09 -14.50 7.49
CA THR A 41 -0.85 -14.90 8.89
C THR A 41 -1.77 -14.14 9.85
N TYR A 42 -1.97 -12.83 9.62
CA TYR A 42 -2.95 -12.03 10.36
C TYR A 42 -4.37 -12.58 10.24
N ASN A 43 -4.81 -12.98 9.05
CA ASN A 43 -6.16 -13.50 8.82
C ASN A 43 -6.38 -14.87 9.46
N LYS A 44 -5.36 -15.75 9.44
CA LYS A 44 -5.41 -17.08 10.08
C LYS A 44 -5.48 -17.02 11.62
N ASN A 45 -4.99 -15.95 12.23
CA ASN A 45 -4.99 -15.78 13.68
C ASN A 45 -6.38 -15.34 14.22
N THR A 46 -6.85 -15.96 15.30
CA THR A 46 -8.17 -15.71 15.91
C THR A 46 -8.14 -14.80 17.14
N SER A 47 -6.95 -14.33 17.56
CA SER A 47 -6.80 -13.46 18.72
C SER A 47 -7.56 -12.14 18.53
N LEU A 48 -8.25 -11.70 19.59
CA LEU A 48 -8.94 -10.41 19.61
C LEU A 48 -7.97 -9.22 19.72
N LEU A 49 -6.70 -9.48 20.04
CA LEU A 49 -5.66 -8.47 20.19
C LEU A 49 -4.80 -8.30 18.93
N LYS A 50 -5.09 -9.03 17.85
CA LYS A 50 -4.26 -8.99 16.64
C LYS A 50 -4.31 -7.62 15.96
N VAL A 51 -3.16 -7.15 15.47
CA VAL A 51 -3.05 -5.89 14.73
C VAL A 51 -2.28 -6.11 13.44
N ASN A 52 -2.82 -5.64 12.31
CA ASN A 52 -2.13 -5.66 11.01
C ASN A 52 -1.51 -4.29 10.73
N LEU A 53 -0.18 -4.25 10.75
CA LEU A 53 0.62 -3.07 10.42
C LEU A 53 1.34 -3.21 9.08
N GLY A 54 1.18 -4.31 8.34
CA GLY A 54 1.81 -4.48 7.03
C GLY A 54 1.04 -3.81 5.87
N VAL A 55 -0.28 -3.71 5.98
CA VAL A 55 -1.12 -3.23 4.88
C VAL A 55 -1.10 -1.71 4.76
N GLY A 56 -0.56 -1.21 3.63
CA GLY A 56 -0.50 0.21 3.27
C GLY A 56 -1.79 0.81 2.72
N ALA A 57 -2.95 0.43 3.25
CA ALA A 57 -4.23 0.98 2.80
C ALA A 57 -4.76 1.98 3.83
N TYR A 58 -5.13 3.17 3.37
CA TYR A 58 -5.76 4.16 4.25
C TYR A 58 -7.16 3.70 4.65
N ARG A 59 -7.40 3.69 5.96
CA ARG A 59 -8.65 3.22 6.56
C ARG A 59 -9.30 4.29 7.42
N THR A 60 -10.60 4.15 7.64
CA THR A 60 -11.36 4.94 8.62
C THR A 60 -10.99 4.53 10.05
N LYS A 61 -11.54 5.22 11.05
CA LYS A 61 -11.33 4.87 12.48
C LYS A 61 -11.89 3.48 12.83
N GLU A 62 -12.84 2.99 12.04
CA GLU A 62 -13.45 1.66 12.12
C GLU A 62 -12.74 0.64 11.22
N GLU A 63 -11.51 0.95 10.79
CA GLU A 63 -10.65 0.09 9.97
C GLU A 63 -11.23 -0.26 8.59
N LYS A 64 -12.23 0.48 8.10
CA LYS A 64 -12.81 0.26 6.76
C LYS A 64 -11.98 0.96 5.69
N PRO A 65 -11.84 0.39 4.47
CA PRO A 65 -11.19 1.08 3.36
C PRO A 65 -11.79 2.46 3.12
N PHE A 66 -10.95 3.48 3.07
CA PHE A 66 -11.39 4.84 2.80
C PHE A 66 -11.27 5.15 1.31
N VAL A 67 -12.37 5.57 0.71
CA VAL A 67 -12.40 6.14 -0.64
C VAL A 67 -12.66 7.64 -0.49
N LEU A 68 -12.01 8.46 -1.32
CA LEU A 68 -12.22 9.90 -1.32
C LEU A 68 -13.63 10.23 -1.84
N ASN A 69 -14.28 11.26 -1.31
CA ASN A 69 -15.62 11.67 -1.75
C ASN A 69 -15.59 12.13 -3.21
N VAL A 70 -14.57 12.88 -3.60
CA VAL A 70 -14.34 13.26 -4.99
C VAL A 70 -14.22 12.04 -5.92
N VAL A 71 -13.60 10.94 -5.46
CA VAL A 71 -13.50 9.68 -6.23
C VAL A 71 -14.85 8.98 -6.32
N ARG A 72 -15.64 8.99 -5.24
CA ARG A 72 -17.03 8.47 -5.29
C ARG A 72 -17.88 9.27 -6.28
N ARG A 73 -17.76 10.59 -6.28
CA ARG A 73 -18.47 11.47 -7.21
C ARG A 73 -18.06 11.22 -8.66
N ALA A 74 -16.76 11.13 -8.95
CA ALA A 74 -16.26 10.76 -10.28
C ALA A 74 -16.81 9.40 -10.75
N LYS A 75 -16.88 8.41 -9.86
CA LYS A 75 -17.48 7.10 -10.16
C LYS A 75 -18.96 7.21 -10.49
N GLN A 76 -19.74 7.99 -9.72
CA GLN A 76 -21.17 8.19 -9.96
C GLN A 76 -21.42 8.82 -11.34
N MET A 77 -20.58 9.77 -11.77
CA MET A 77 -20.68 10.36 -13.11
C MET A 77 -20.59 9.32 -14.24
N PHE A 78 -19.81 8.25 -14.05
CA PHE A 78 -19.68 7.17 -15.04
C PHE A 78 -20.81 6.15 -15.00
N VAL A 79 -21.32 5.83 -13.81
CA VAL A 79 -22.45 4.89 -13.66
C VAL A 79 -23.67 5.38 -14.45
N HIS A 80 -23.88 6.69 -14.51
CA HIS A 80 -25.00 7.28 -15.24
C HIS A 80 -24.71 7.60 -16.71
N ASN A 81 -23.50 7.33 -17.21
CA ASN A 81 -23.13 7.59 -18.60
C ASN A 81 -23.35 6.33 -19.46
N THR A 82 -24.55 6.20 -20.03
CA THR A 82 -24.92 5.07 -20.91
C THR A 82 -24.17 5.06 -22.24
N SER A 83 -23.51 6.16 -22.61
CA SER A 83 -22.71 6.28 -23.83
C SER A 83 -21.24 5.94 -23.62
N GLN A 84 -20.83 5.55 -22.40
CA GLN A 84 -19.45 5.22 -22.10
C GLN A 84 -19.04 3.91 -22.78
N VAL A 85 -18.11 4.01 -23.73
CA VAL A 85 -17.47 2.87 -24.39
C VAL A 85 -16.41 2.28 -23.46
N LYS A 86 -16.49 0.98 -23.17
CA LYS A 86 -15.53 0.23 -22.33
C LYS A 86 -14.54 -0.61 -23.15
N GLU A 87 -14.39 -0.27 -24.43
CA GLU A 87 -13.43 -0.90 -25.33
C GLU A 87 -11.98 -0.68 -24.88
N TYR A 88 -11.09 -1.47 -25.48
CA TYR A 88 -9.66 -1.33 -25.26
C TYR A 88 -9.18 0.09 -25.62
N LEU A 89 -8.40 0.67 -24.71
CA LEU A 89 -7.65 1.89 -25.00
C LEU A 89 -6.58 1.63 -26.06
N ALA A 90 -6.04 2.69 -26.65
CA ALA A 90 -4.76 2.58 -27.36
C ALA A 90 -3.67 2.02 -26.42
N ILE A 91 -2.61 1.45 -26.99
CA ILE A 91 -1.46 0.93 -26.22
C ILE A 91 -0.80 2.00 -25.34
N THR A 92 -0.90 3.26 -25.74
CA THR A 92 -0.43 4.43 -24.99
C THR A 92 -1.34 4.82 -23.83
N GLY A 93 -2.54 4.24 -23.73
CA GLY A 93 -3.53 4.56 -22.72
C GLY A 93 -4.40 5.77 -23.04
N LEU A 94 -5.03 6.32 -21.99
CA LEU A 94 -5.98 7.42 -22.11
C LEU A 94 -5.24 8.76 -22.25
N VAL A 95 -5.44 9.45 -23.37
CA VAL A 95 -4.72 10.70 -23.71
C VAL A 95 -4.87 11.76 -22.62
N ASP A 96 -6.10 12.00 -22.14
CA ASP A 96 -6.36 12.99 -21.09
C ASP A 96 -5.65 12.63 -19.78
N PHE A 97 -5.63 11.35 -19.39
CA PHE A 97 -4.88 10.89 -18.21
C PHE A 97 -3.38 11.19 -18.36
N ASN A 98 -2.78 10.78 -19.48
CA ASN A 98 -1.34 10.99 -19.70
C ASN A 98 -0.96 12.47 -19.64
N LYS A 99 -1.73 13.34 -20.32
CA LYS A 99 -1.47 14.78 -20.36
C LYS A 99 -1.65 15.44 -18.99
N LEU A 100 -2.75 15.13 -18.29
CA LEU A 100 -3.06 15.75 -17.00
C LEU A 100 -2.14 15.24 -15.89
N SER A 101 -1.78 13.96 -15.89
CA SER A 101 -0.80 13.39 -14.96
C SER A 101 0.60 13.96 -15.19
N ALA A 102 1.04 14.11 -16.43
CA ALA A 102 2.31 14.78 -16.73
C ALA A 102 2.32 16.22 -16.19
N LYS A 103 1.25 16.97 -16.43
CA LYS A 103 1.09 18.34 -15.90
C LYS A 103 1.09 18.38 -14.37
N LEU A 104 0.47 17.41 -13.71
CA LEU A 104 0.46 17.31 -12.24
C LEU A 104 1.86 17.03 -11.68
N ILE A 105 2.62 16.12 -12.29
CA ILE A 105 3.94 15.69 -11.81
C ILE A 105 5.00 16.78 -12.06
N PHE A 106 5.00 17.38 -13.24
CA PHE A 106 6.07 18.29 -13.66
C PHE A 106 5.70 19.78 -13.56
N SER A 107 4.44 20.10 -13.24
CA SER A 107 3.84 21.43 -13.38
C SER A 107 3.64 21.88 -14.83
N ALA A 108 2.74 22.84 -15.06
CA ALA A 108 2.39 23.34 -16.39
C ALA A 108 3.57 23.96 -17.14
N ASP A 109 4.47 24.60 -16.39
CA ASP A 109 5.57 25.40 -16.92
C ASP A 109 6.87 24.61 -17.06
N SER A 110 6.79 23.27 -16.98
CA SER A 110 7.97 22.42 -17.07
C SER A 110 8.63 22.52 -18.44
N ARG A 111 9.92 22.90 -18.45
CA ARG A 111 10.77 22.78 -19.64
C ARG A 111 10.78 21.36 -20.20
N ALA A 112 10.68 20.35 -19.34
CA ALA A 112 10.60 18.95 -19.77
C ALA A 112 9.36 18.67 -20.62
N ILE A 113 8.22 19.31 -20.33
CA ILE A 113 7.00 19.17 -21.14
C ILE A 113 7.13 19.95 -22.47
N GLN A 114 7.83 21.09 -22.45
CA GLN A 114 7.94 21.98 -23.61
C GLN A 114 9.04 21.56 -24.62
N GLU A 115 10.15 20.98 -24.16
CA GLU A 115 11.38 20.82 -24.98
C GLU A 115 11.69 19.37 -25.39
N ILE A 116 11.10 18.35 -24.76
CA ILE A 116 11.55 16.94 -24.89
C ILE A 116 10.84 16.16 -26.01
N GLY A 117 9.97 16.79 -26.82
CA GLY A 117 9.08 16.09 -27.77
C GLY A 117 9.72 14.99 -28.64
N ASN A 118 10.95 15.19 -29.14
CA ASN A 118 11.67 14.19 -29.95
C ASN A 118 12.23 13.02 -29.12
N VAL A 119 12.75 13.28 -27.92
CA VAL A 119 13.23 12.20 -27.03
C VAL A 119 12.05 11.43 -26.45
N ALA A 120 10.97 12.12 -26.06
CA ALA A 120 9.76 11.51 -25.55
C ALA A 120 9.14 10.53 -26.57
N SER A 121 9.04 10.91 -27.84
CA SER A 121 8.47 10.04 -28.87
C SER A 121 9.31 8.78 -29.12
N LYS A 122 10.65 8.91 -29.12
CA LYS A 122 11.57 7.77 -29.21
C LYS A 122 11.39 6.82 -28.04
N VAL A 123 11.37 7.34 -26.81
CA VAL A 123 11.14 6.52 -25.60
C VAL A 123 9.75 5.87 -25.63
N GLU A 124 8.70 6.61 -26.00
CA GLU A 124 7.35 6.08 -26.11
C GLU A 124 7.29 4.90 -27.09
N SER A 125 7.99 4.96 -28.23
CA SER A 125 8.03 3.85 -29.19
C SER A 125 8.58 2.56 -28.58
N GLN A 126 9.63 2.64 -27.74
CA GLN A 126 10.20 1.48 -27.06
C GLN A 126 9.29 0.99 -25.92
N LEU A 127 8.66 1.90 -25.18
CA LEU A 127 7.69 1.56 -24.14
C LEU A 127 6.47 0.83 -24.69
N LYS A 128 6.03 1.13 -25.93
CA LYS A 128 4.95 0.39 -26.60
C LYS A 128 5.33 -1.08 -26.83
N LEU A 129 6.57 -1.37 -27.19
CA LEU A 129 7.03 -2.76 -27.38
C LEU A 129 6.94 -3.56 -26.08
N VAL A 130 7.39 -2.98 -24.97
CA VAL A 130 7.31 -3.59 -23.64
C VAL A 130 5.85 -3.74 -23.20
N THR A 131 5.04 -2.71 -23.39
CA THR A 131 3.61 -2.74 -23.04
C THR A 131 2.88 -3.86 -23.80
N ARG A 132 3.18 -4.03 -25.09
CA ARG A 132 2.53 -5.00 -25.97
C ARG A 132 2.65 -6.43 -25.44
N ILE A 133 3.81 -6.78 -24.89
CA ILE A 133 4.08 -8.14 -24.40
C ILE A 133 3.62 -8.38 -22.95
N LEU A 134 3.48 -7.33 -22.14
CA LEU A 134 3.09 -7.45 -20.73
C LEU A 134 1.57 -7.45 -20.53
N TYR A 135 0.90 -6.44 -21.07
CA TYR A 135 -0.53 -6.24 -20.81
C TYR A 135 -1.32 -5.69 -22.02
N SER A 136 -0.66 -5.43 -23.15
CA SER A 136 -1.18 -4.89 -24.40
C SER A 136 -1.81 -3.50 -24.30
N ASN A 137 -2.84 -3.31 -23.47
CA ASN A 137 -3.60 -2.08 -23.34
C ASN A 137 -3.93 -1.83 -21.86
N PRO A 138 -3.71 -0.61 -21.33
CA PRO A 138 -3.97 -0.32 -19.93
C PRO A 138 -5.48 -0.22 -19.64
N PRO A 139 -5.91 -0.36 -18.37
CA PRO A 139 -7.31 -0.30 -17.98
C PRO A 139 -7.87 1.13 -18.02
N ILE A 140 -9.05 1.31 -18.62
CA ILE A 140 -9.70 2.62 -18.81
C ILE A 140 -10.30 3.22 -17.55
N HIS A 141 -10.83 2.40 -16.64
CA HIS A 141 -11.71 2.87 -15.57
C HIS A 141 -10.99 3.80 -14.58
N GLY A 142 -9.84 3.37 -14.05
CA GLY A 142 -9.05 4.17 -13.12
C GLY A 142 -8.49 5.43 -13.77
N ALA A 143 -7.99 5.31 -15.01
CA ALA A 143 -7.48 6.44 -15.77
C ALA A 143 -8.57 7.51 -16.01
N SER A 144 -9.80 7.08 -16.27
CA SER A 144 -10.94 7.98 -16.46
C SER A 144 -11.30 8.73 -15.19
N ILE A 145 -11.31 8.06 -14.02
CA ILE A 145 -11.56 8.73 -12.73
C ILE A 145 -10.55 9.85 -12.50
N VAL A 146 -9.26 9.55 -12.68
CA VAL A 146 -8.20 10.54 -12.48
C VAL A 146 -8.32 11.67 -13.50
N ALA A 147 -8.52 11.37 -14.78
CA ALA A 147 -8.70 12.38 -15.81
C ALA A 147 -9.90 13.31 -15.51
N THR A 148 -11.03 12.77 -15.06
CA THR A 148 -12.20 13.55 -14.66
C THR A 148 -11.89 14.50 -13.51
N ILE A 149 -11.21 14.02 -12.46
CA ILE A 149 -10.83 14.84 -11.29
C ILE A 149 -9.84 15.94 -11.70
N LEU A 150 -8.81 15.60 -12.50
CA LEU A 150 -7.77 16.56 -12.88
C LEU A 150 -8.22 17.60 -13.90
N LYS A 151 -9.28 17.32 -14.67
CA LYS A 151 -9.83 18.22 -15.70
C LYS A 151 -10.77 19.27 -15.12
N ASP A 152 -11.44 18.95 -14.01
CA ASP A 152 -12.39 19.83 -13.33
C ASP A 152 -11.71 20.51 -12.13
N ARG A 153 -11.66 21.85 -12.15
CA ARG A 153 -10.99 22.64 -11.11
C ARG A 153 -11.62 22.44 -9.73
N GLN A 154 -12.95 22.36 -9.66
CA GLN A 154 -13.65 22.16 -8.39
C GLN A 154 -13.35 20.77 -7.82
N MET A 155 -13.39 19.74 -8.66
CA MET A 155 -13.03 18.37 -8.23
C MET A 155 -11.57 18.29 -7.79
N TYR A 156 -10.67 18.96 -8.51
CA TYR A 156 -9.25 19.03 -8.14
C TYR A 156 -9.02 19.70 -6.77
N ASP A 157 -9.71 20.81 -6.51
CA ASP A 157 -9.60 21.54 -5.25
C ASP A 157 -10.13 20.69 -4.08
N GLU A 158 -11.28 20.03 -4.25
CA GLU A 158 -11.82 19.07 -3.28
C GLU A 158 -10.87 17.90 -3.03
N TRP A 159 -10.31 17.32 -4.10
CA TRP A 159 -9.33 16.25 -4.00
C TRP A 159 -8.10 16.66 -3.18
N THR A 160 -7.59 17.88 -3.39
CA THR A 160 -6.44 18.42 -2.67
C THR A 160 -6.73 18.61 -1.19
N VAL A 161 -7.93 19.11 -0.85
CA VAL A 161 -8.39 19.24 0.55
C VAL A 161 -8.48 17.87 1.23
N GLU A 162 -9.07 16.88 0.56
CA GLU A 162 -9.18 15.52 1.11
C GLU A 162 -7.80 14.86 1.30
N LEU A 163 -6.88 15.04 0.35
CA LEU A 163 -5.50 14.57 0.47
C LEU A 163 -4.75 15.22 1.61
N LYS A 164 -4.94 16.53 1.82
CA LYS A 164 -4.33 17.24 2.96
C LYS A 164 -4.84 16.67 4.28
N ALA A 165 -6.15 16.46 4.41
CA ALA A 165 -6.73 15.88 5.62
C ALA A 165 -6.17 14.47 5.93
N MET A 166 -5.95 13.65 4.89
CA MET A 166 -5.30 12.34 5.05
C MET A 166 -3.86 12.48 5.54
N THR A 167 -3.11 13.41 4.96
CA THR A 167 -1.71 13.67 5.28
C THR A 167 -1.56 14.20 6.71
N ASP A 168 -2.39 15.18 7.10
CA ASP A 168 -2.43 15.76 8.45
C ASP A 168 -2.70 14.66 9.50
N ARG A 169 -3.60 13.71 9.21
CA ARG A 169 -3.86 12.57 10.11
C ARG A 169 -2.63 11.68 10.28
N ILE A 170 -1.93 11.37 9.19
CA ILE A 170 -0.70 10.54 9.25
C ILE A 170 0.37 11.24 10.09
N ILE A 171 0.58 12.54 9.86
CA ILE A 171 1.52 13.36 10.64
C ILE A 171 1.14 13.36 12.12
N SER A 172 -0.14 13.61 12.45
CA SER A 172 -0.63 13.56 13.83
C SER A 172 -0.44 12.18 14.48
N THR A 173 -0.64 11.10 13.72
CA THR A 173 -0.47 9.73 14.23
C THR A 173 1.00 9.42 14.52
N ARG A 174 1.93 9.91 13.68
CA ARG A 174 3.38 9.84 13.93
C ARG A 174 3.79 10.56 15.20
N GLN A 175 3.28 11.78 15.40
CA GLN A 175 3.55 12.55 16.61
C GLN A 175 3.05 11.80 17.86
N LYS A 176 1.80 11.30 17.83
CA LYS A 176 1.23 10.53 18.94
C LYS A 176 2.03 9.26 19.27
N LEU A 177 2.51 8.54 18.25
CA LEU A 177 3.34 7.36 18.46
C LEU A 177 4.66 7.73 19.13
N PHE A 178 5.32 8.78 18.66
CA PHE A 178 6.57 9.28 19.23
C PHE A 178 6.40 9.74 20.68
N ASP A 179 5.40 10.58 20.95
CA ASP A 179 5.11 11.09 22.29
C ASP A 179 4.80 9.95 23.27
N ALA A 180 4.04 8.95 22.82
CA ALA A 180 3.71 7.79 23.63
C ALA A 180 4.93 6.90 23.94
N MET A 181 5.84 6.70 22.97
CA MET A 181 7.11 5.99 23.19
C MET A 181 7.98 6.72 24.21
N GLN A 182 8.08 8.05 24.13
CA GLN A 182 8.81 8.86 25.11
C GLN A 182 8.19 8.76 26.50
N ALA A 183 6.87 8.95 26.60
CA ALA A 183 6.16 8.89 27.87
C ALA A 183 6.28 7.52 28.54
N ARG A 184 6.32 6.43 27.75
CA ARG A 184 6.53 5.06 28.24
C ARG A 184 7.97 4.79 28.70
N GLY A 185 8.92 5.66 28.34
CA GLY A 185 10.34 5.47 28.62
C GLY A 185 10.96 4.34 27.80
N THR A 186 10.48 4.12 26.57
CA THR A 186 11.02 3.05 25.71
C THR A 186 12.48 3.33 25.33
N PRO A 187 13.42 2.39 25.57
CA PRO A 187 14.84 2.61 25.25
C PRO A 187 15.08 2.95 23.77
N GLY A 188 16.04 3.83 23.50
CA GLY A 188 16.46 4.22 22.14
C GLY A 188 15.92 5.58 21.66
N ASP A 189 16.39 6.03 20.50
CA ASP A 189 15.91 7.26 19.84
C ASP A 189 14.77 6.96 18.86
N TRP A 190 13.57 7.41 19.22
CA TRP A 190 12.35 7.25 18.43
C TRP A 190 12.04 8.45 17.51
N SER A 191 12.92 9.45 17.42
CA SER A 191 12.69 10.67 16.63
C SER A 191 12.56 10.44 15.13
N HIS A 192 13.02 9.29 14.63
CA HIS A 192 12.83 8.88 13.24
C HIS A 192 11.34 8.75 12.85
N ASN A 193 10.44 8.48 13.81
CA ASN A 193 8.98 8.42 13.58
C ASN A 193 8.40 9.72 13.02
N ILE A 194 8.94 10.87 13.46
CA ILE A 194 8.47 12.21 13.04
C ILE A 194 9.33 12.83 11.93
N LYS A 195 10.55 12.33 11.70
CA LYS A 195 11.44 12.77 10.61
C LYS A 195 11.10 12.14 9.26
N GLN A 196 10.56 10.92 9.27
CA GLN A 196 10.17 10.21 8.03
C GLN A 196 8.83 10.73 7.48
N ILE A 197 8.65 10.61 6.16
CA ILE A 197 7.44 11.04 5.44
C ILE A 197 6.69 9.85 4.82
N GLY A 198 5.42 10.07 4.48
CA GLY A 198 4.58 9.10 3.80
C GLY A 198 3.89 8.11 4.74
N MET A 199 3.30 7.06 4.16
CA MET A 199 2.46 6.09 4.89
C MET A 199 3.24 5.05 5.68
N PHE A 200 4.54 4.88 5.41
CA PHE A 200 5.35 3.82 6.02
C PHE A 200 6.44 4.40 6.90
N ILE A 201 6.82 3.63 7.91
CA ILE A 201 8.05 3.84 8.66
C ILE A 201 8.83 2.56 8.81
N PHE A 202 10.14 2.70 8.95
CA PHE A 202 10.96 1.69 9.59
C PHE A 202 11.03 1.98 11.09
N THR A 203 10.61 1.02 11.90
CA THR A 203 10.60 1.11 13.37
C THR A 203 12.00 0.95 13.98
N GLY A 204 12.95 0.40 13.21
CA GLY A 204 14.27 0.00 13.71
C GLY A 204 14.29 -1.41 14.31
N SER A 205 13.14 -2.11 14.37
CA SER A 205 13.10 -3.50 14.83
C SER A 205 13.75 -4.47 13.83
N ASN A 206 14.53 -5.42 14.35
CA ASN A 206 15.12 -6.49 13.56
C ASN A 206 14.15 -7.67 13.37
N ALA A 207 14.54 -8.66 12.56
CA ALA A 207 13.68 -9.80 12.25
C ALA A 207 13.30 -10.66 13.48
N GLU A 208 14.20 -10.79 14.46
CA GLU A 208 13.94 -11.54 15.69
C GLU A 208 12.90 -10.82 16.56
N GLN A 209 13.03 -9.50 16.70
CA GLN A 209 12.07 -8.66 17.39
C GLN A 209 10.70 -8.71 16.71
N VAL A 210 10.64 -8.60 15.38
CA VAL A 210 9.39 -8.72 14.62
C VAL A 210 8.74 -10.09 14.80
N PHE A 211 9.54 -11.15 14.82
CA PHE A 211 9.05 -12.51 15.07
C PHE A 211 8.44 -12.62 16.48
N LEU A 212 9.09 -12.07 17.50
CA LEU A 212 8.56 -12.03 18.87
C LEU A 212 7.24 -11.24 18.94
N MET A 213 7.16 -10.06 18.31
CA MET A 213 5.94 -9.24 18.23
C MET A 213 4.79 -10.02 17.57
N THR A 214 5.08 -10.78 16.52
CA THR A 214 4.08 -11.59 15.82
C THR A 214 3.60 -12.75 16.70
N ARG A 215 4.53 -13.47 17.32
CA ARG A 215 4.26 -14.70 18.08
C ARG A 215 3.57 -14.43 19.41
N GLU A 216 4.06 -13.47 20.19
CA GLU A 216 3.62 -13.22 21.57
C GLU A 216 2.55 -12.15 21.66
N TYR A 217 2.58 -11.17 20.76
CA TYR A 217 1.73 -9.99 20.84
C TYR A 217 0.76 -9.86 19.67
N HIS A 218 0.76 -10.82 18.74
CA HIS A 218 -0.12 -10.82 17.56
C HIS A 218 -0.05 -9.53 16.74
N THR A 219 1.12 -8.90 16.72
CA THR A 219 1.39 -7.67 15.96
C THR A 219 2.13 -8.02 14.68
N TYR A 220 1.49 -7.80 13.54
CA TYR A 220 1.94 -8.26 12.23
C TYR A 220 2.54 -7.12 11.41
N MET A 221 3.82 -7.23 11.05
CA MET A 221 4.55 -6.28 10.20
C MET A 221 5.53 -7.01 9.30
N THR A 222 6.21 -6.30 8.39
CA THR A 222 7.25 -6.94 7.56
C THR A 222 8.50 -7.23 8.39
N SER A 223 9.25 -8.28 8.02
CA SER A 223 10.39 -8.80 8.79
C SER A 223 11.56 -7.81 8.95
N ASP A 224 11.59 -6.76 8.14
CA ASP A 224 12.53 -5.63 8.20
C ASP A 224 12.07 -4.50 9.15
N GLY A 225 10.99 -4.73 9.91
CA GLY A 225 10.46 -3.76 10.87
C GLY A 225 9.70 -2.60 10.22
N ARG A 226 9.36 -2.68 8.93
CA ARG A 226 8.54 -1.66 8.27
C ARG A 226 7.06 -1.82 8.63
N ILE A 227 6.46 -0.74 9.11
CA ILE A 227 5.01 -0.66 9.40
C ILE A 227 4.32 0.40 8.56
N SER A 228 3.01 0.25 8.39
CA SER A 228 2.12 1.24 7.83
C SER A 228 1.44 2.06 8.93
N MET A 229 1.65 3.37 8.90
CA MET A 229 0.98 4.35 9.76
C MET A 229 -0.53 4.39 9.54
N THR A 230 -1.03 3.88 8.41
CA THR A 230 -2.48 3.86 8.16
C THR A 230 -3.20 2.76 8.91
N GLY A 231 -2.48 1.73 9.39
CA GLY A 231 -2.99 0.72 10.33
C GLY A 231 -3.03 1.21 11.78
N LEU A 232 -2.49 2.40 12.06
CA LEU A 232 -2.48 2.98 13.39
C LEU A 232 -3.68 3.90 13.64
N SER A 233 -4.20 3.79 14.85
CA SER A 233 -5.31 4.57 15.39
C SER A 233 -5.06 4.88 16.86
N SER A 234 -5.87 5.76 17.45
CA SER A 234 -5.82 6.00 18.90
C SER A 234 -6.05 4.73 19.75
N ARG A 235 -6.61 3.65 19.17
CA ARG A 235 -6.79 2.37 19.85
C ARG A 235 -5.57 1.46 19.74
N THR A 236 -4.87 1.47 18.60
CA THR A 236 -3.75 0.55 18.34
C THR A 236 -2.40 1.13 18.71
N VAL A 237 -2.26 2.46 18.79
CA VAL A 237 -1.01 3.12 19.21
C VAL A 237 -0.56 2.69 20.62
N PRO A 238 -1.41 2.71 21.68
CA PRO A 238 -0.97 2.29 23.01
C PRO A 238 -0.47 0.84 23.03
N HIS A 239 -1.20 -0.06 22.37
CA HIS A 239 -0.78 -1.46 22.24
C HIS A 239 0.58 -1.59 21.55
N LEU A 240 0.79 -0.92 20.43
CA LEU A 240 2.09 -0.97 19.73
C LEU A 240 3.22 -0.44 20.63
N VAL A 241 2.98 0.63 21.38
CA VAL A 241 3.99 1.21 22.28
C VAL A 241 4.40 0.22 23.36
N ASP A 242 3.43 -0.46 23.99
CA ASP A 242 3.72 -1.47 25.01
C ASP A 242 4.46 -2.69 24.42
N VAL A 243 4.02 -3.18 23.25
CA VAL A 243 4.68 -4.29 22.54
C VAL A 243 6.14 -3.94 22.20
N MET A 244 6.37 -2.75 21.65
CA MET A 244 7.71 -2.29 21.28
C MET A 244 8.58 -2.09 22.52
N HIS A 245 8.02 -1.53 23.60
CA HIS A 245 8.72 -1.39 24.88
C HIS A 245 9.16 -2.73 25.44
N ASP A 246 8.24 -3.69 25.52
CA ASP A 246 8.53 -5.02 26.04
C ASP A 246 9.60 -5.73 25.20
N VAL A 247 9.49 -5.69 23.87
CA VAL A 247 10.43 -6.39 22.98
C VAL A 247 11.82 -5.75 22.98
N VAL A 248 11.92 -4.43 23.12
CA VAL A 248 13.22 -3.73 23.21
C VAL A 248 13.87 -3.92 24.58
N THR A 249 13.08 -4.11 25.65
CA THR A 249 13.59 -4.28 27.02
C THR A 249 13.86 -5.74 27.39
N LYS A 250 13.17 -6.70 26.75
CA LYS A 250 13.50 -8.12 26.86
C LYS A 250 14.93 -8.33 26.36
N ARG A 251 15.79 -8.89 27.21
CA ARG A 251 17.09 -9.40 26.79
C ARG A 251 16.83 -10.61 25.88
N ILE A 252 17.02 -10.40 24.59
CA ILE A 252 17.16 -11.47 23.58
C ILE A 252 18.61 -11.96 23.62
#